data_AF-A0A4Z1PIG5-F1
#
_entry.id   AF-A0A4Z1PIG5-F1
#
_cell.length_a   1.000
_cell.length_b   1.000
_cell.length_c   1.000
_cell.angle_alpha   90.00
_cell.angle_beta   90.00
_cell.angle_gamma   90.00
#
_symmetry.space_group_name_H-M   'P 1'
#
loop_
_entity.id
_entity.type
_entity.pdbx_description
1 polymer ?
#
loop_
_entity_poly.entity_id
_entity_poly.type
_entity_poly.pdbx_seq_one_letter_code
_entity_poly.pdbx_strand_id
1 'polypeptide(L)'
;MPPISPHSAIAQPDTKPCILILSFGDDGGASGEVSLSIFDLMYKDLITSLTEYHIHREHAPSGALKFLTETKPVVILAVDQSLVAPENSTVLHAVKEYTANGGVIVFTSDFGFGWKFEKGAWFGEEWGLKWMLSGYFRTEFEVNRNHALLDTTTLRKEVSMKAVMIRGVAQGEDIYHTAIPSEHESLAFLAQPVPPPISHDEVPAAFTKYKEGWIGYLGSVNAKEEEQMAVNLICEFAVAQSRHVGGGGKLDVEVDAEIEFGDTRHQGGGVVEGSHEQEADDSENRSDKRQNSKNGKLPEEKKFLLSCRFFEEGQCKKGDACTFRHD
;
A
#
# COMPACT_ATOMS: atom_id res chain seq x y z
N MET A 1 -15.78 42.57 47.80
CA MET A 1 -14.90 42.09 46.70
C MET A 1 -15.34 40.67 46.37
N PRO A 2 -15.84 40.39 45.15
CA PRO A 2 -16.11 39.01 44.75
C PRO A 2 -14.79 38.28 44.43
N PRO A 3 -14.73 36.95 44.59
CA PRO A 3 -13.52 36.18 44.31
C PRO A 3 -13.26 36.13 42.80
N ILE A 4 -12.01 36.34 42.43
CA ILE A 4 -11.50 36.18 41.06
C ILE A 4 -11.44 34.68 40.77
N SER A 5 -12.25 34.20 39.82
CA SER A 5 -12.09 32.87 39.23
C SER A 5 -10.74 32.77 38.51
N PRO A 6 -9.87 31.80 38.83
CA PRO A 6 -8.70 31.52 38.01
C PRO A 6 -9.07 30.52 36.91
N HIS A 7 -8.42 30.71 35.76
CA HIS A 7 -8.42 29.83 34.58
C HIS A 7 -9.58 29.99 33.59
N SER A 8 -9.58 31.12 32.89
CA SER A 8 -9.81 31.05 31.44
C SER A 8 -8.71 30.16 30.84
N ALA A 9 -9.09 29.00 30.32
CA ALA A 9 -8.23 28.19 29.48
C ALA A 9 -7.77 29.06 28.31
N ILE A 10 -6.46 29.31 28.24
CA ILE A 10 -5.82 29.89 27.06
C ILE A 10 -6.02 28.85 25.97
N ALA A 11 -6.88 29.15 24.98
CA ALA A 11 -7.00 28.34 23.78
C ALA A 11 -5.59 28.22 23.18
N GLN A 12 -5.03 27.01 23.20
CA GLN A 12 -3.77 26.77 22.53
C GLN A 12 -3.95 27.07 21.04
N PRO A 13 -2.97 27.72 20.38
CA PRO A 13 -3.05 27.97 18.96
C PRO A 13 -3.26 26.64 18.22
N ASP A 14 -4.19 26.68 17.28
CA ASP A 14 -4.68 25.58 16.43
C ASP A 14 -3.50 24.83 15.78
N THR A 15 -2.95 23.83 16.47
CA THR A 15 -1.86 23.02 15.93
C THR A 15 -2.46 22.11 14.87
N LYS A 16 -1.97 22.21 13.64
CA LYS A 16 -2.39 21.35 12.52
C LYS A 16 -2.41 19.87 12.94
N PRO A 17 -3.48 19.11 12.62
CA PRO A 17 -3.51 17.68 12.90
C PRO A 17 -2.31 16.97 12.27
N CYS A 18 -1.75 15.97 12.95
CA CYS A 18 -0.54 15.32 12.50
C CYS A 18 -0.83 14.03 11.72
N ILE A 19 -0.17 13.84 10.59
CA ILE A 19 -0.15 12.58 9.83
C ILE A 19 1.22 11.94 10.03
N LEU A 20 1.24 10.65 10.37
CA LEU A 20 2.46 9.84 10.41
C LEU A 20 2.58 9.03 9.11
N ILE A 21 3.68 9.17 8.39
CA ILE A 21 4.00 8.35 7.22
C ILE A 21 5.09 7.34 7.62
N LEU A 22 4.80 6.05 7.45
CA LEU A 22 5.72 4.94 7.72
C LEU A 22 6.28 4.41 6.41
N SER A 23 7.60 4.53 6.22
CA SER A 23 8.31 4.05 5.04
C SER A 23 9.71 3.53 5.39
N PHE A 24 9.79 2.28 5.86
CA PHE A 24 11.06 1.67 6.30
C PHE A 24 11.83 1.00 5.17
N GLY A 25 11.21 0.79 4.01
CA GLY A 25 11.85 0.19 2.84
C GLY A 25 12.50 1.21 1.89
N ASP A 26 12.30 2.50 2.16
CA ASP A 26 12.94 3.58 1.43
C ASP A 26 14.29 3.86 2.06
N ASP A 27 15.28 3.05 1.66
CA ASP A 27 16.67 3.25 1.99
C ASP A 27 17.15 4.51 1.29
N GLY A 28 16.78 5.69 1.82
CA GLY A 28 17.32 6.97 1.38
C GLY A 28 18.82 6.81 1.21
N GLY A 29 19.28 6.86 -0.05
CA GLY A 29 20.49 6.17 -0.49
C GLY A 29 21.64 6.27 0.51
N ALA A 30 22.33 5.15 0.74
CA ALA A 30 23.51 5.03 1.61
C ALA A 30 24.67 6.00 1.31
N SER A 31 24.49 6.97 0.39
CA SER A 31 25.48 7.95 -0.05
C SER A 31 25.41 9.31 0.66
N GLY A 32 24.44 9.58 1.55
CA GLY A 32 24.38 10.86 2.27
C GLY A 32 24.12 12.09 1.38
N GLU A 33 23.82 11.88 0.09
CA GLU A 33 23.18 12.88 -0.75
C GLU A 33 21.67 12.84 -0.50
N VAL A 34 21.04 14.01 -0.48
CA VAL A 34 19.58 14.17 -0.41
C VAL A 34 18.98 13.71 -1.75
N SER A 35 19.05 12.41 -2.02
CA SER A 35 18.24 11.79 -3.06
C SER A 35 16.82 11.76 -2.51
N LEU A 36 15.91 12.46 -3.19
CA LEU A 36 14.50 12.26 -2.94
C LEU A 36 14.21 10.76 -3.08
N SER A 37 13.50 10.27 -2.09
CA SER A 37 13.00 8.92 -2.02
C SER A 37 12.15 8.62 -3.27
N ILE A 38 12.08 7.36 -3.72
CA ILE A 38 11.21 7.04 -4.88
C ILE A 38 9.77 7.41 -4.55
N PHE A 39 9.36 7.20 -3.29
CA PHE A 39 8.08 7.66 -2.78
C PHE A 39 7.91 9.18 -2.92
N ASP A 40 8.91 9.99 -2.56
CA ASP A 40 8.85 11.45 -2.72
C ASP A 40 8.67 11.89 -4.18
N LEU A 41 9.37 11.24 -5.10
CA LEU A 41 9.29 11.56 -6.52
C LEU A 41 7.93 11.17 -7.10
N MET A 42 7.42 10.01 -6.72
CA MET A 42 6.16 9.49 -7.24
C MET A 42 4.96 10.18 -6.59
N TYR A 43 4.96 10.37 -5.27
CA TYR A 43 3.81 10.82 -4.48
C TYR A 43 3.91 12.29 -4.05
N LYS A 44 4.79 13.09 -4.69
CA LYS A 44 4.97 14.52 -4.41
C LYS A 44 3.66 15.29 -4.34
N ASP A 45 2.76 15.05 -5.29
CA ASP A 45 1.50 15.79 -5.39
C ASP A 45 0.54 15.39 -4.26
N LEU A 46 0.53 14.11 -3.85
CA LEU A 46 -0.18 13.67 -2.65
C LEU A 46 0.35 14.39 -1.40
N ILE A 47 1.66 14.38 -1.18
CA ILE A 47 2.29 15.06 -0.04
C ILE A 47 1.96 16.56 -0.06
N THR A 48 2.01 17.17 -1.24
CA THR A 48 1.71 18.59 -1.42
C THR A 48 0.24 18.90 -1.16
N SER A 49 -0.69 17.97 -1.44
CA SER A 49 -2.12 18.15 -1.16
C SER A 49 -2.46 18.19 0.33
N LEU A 50 -1.59 17.64 1.19
CA LEU A 50 -1.80 17.53 2.64
C LEU A 50 -1.33 18.77 3.42
N THR A 51 -1.41 19.98 2.84
CA THR A 51 -0.89 21.21 3.46
C THR A 51 -1.52 21.55 4.80
N GLU A 52 -2.75 21.10 5.05
CA GLU A 52 -3.48 21.35 6.29
C GLU A 52 -3.01 20.49 7.47
N TYR A 53 -2.09 19.55 7.22
CA TYR A 53 -1.57 18.62 8.20
C TYR A 53 -0.11 18.90 8.52
N HIS A 54 0.29 18.59 9.75
CA HIS A 54 1.69 18.41 10.07
C HIS A 54 2.12 17.00 9.65
N ILE A 55 2.95 16.88 8.61
CA ILE A 55 3.42 15.59 8.12
C ILE A 55 4.69 15.21 8.87
N HIS A 56 4.65 14.13 9.64
CA HIS A 56 5.82 13.46 10.21
C HIS A 56 6.12 12.21 9.40
N ARG A 57 7.40 12.03 9.03
CA ARG A 57 7.86 10.85 8.30
C ARG A 57 8.83 10.08 9.14
N GLU A 58 8.68 8.78 9.10
CA GLU A 58 9.56 7.90 9.83
C GLU A 58 10.04 6.72 8.97
N HIS A 59 11.36 6.55 9.00
CA HIS A 59 12.11 5.56 8.24
C HIS A 59 12.77 4.52 9.15
N ALA A 60 12.75 4.75 10.47
CA ALA A 60 13.29 3.83 11.46
C ALA A 60 12.19 3.30 12.39
N PRO A 61 12.14 1.97 12.64
CA PRO A 61 11.18 1.37 13.57
C PRO A 61 11.19 1.98 14.98
N SER A 62 12.38 2.30 15.50
CA SER A 62 12.54 2.91 16.82
C SER A 62 11.94 4.32 16.91
N GLY A 63 12.10 5.12 15.85
CA GLY A 63 11.50 6.44 15.76
C GLY A 63 9.97 6.36 15.65
N ALA A 64 9.45 5.34 14.96
CA ALA A 64 8.00 5.17 14.81
C ALA A 64 7.34 4.82 16.15
N LEU A 65 7.94 3.92 16.92
CA LEU A 65 7.49 3.57 18.26
C LEU A 65 7.52 4.78 19.21
N LYS A 66 8.63 5.54 19.17
CA LYS A 66 8.75 6.77 19.95
C LYS A 66 7.65 7.77 19.58
N PHE A 67 7.43 7.98 18.28
CA PHE A 67 6.42 8.91 17.79
C PHE A 67 5.01 8.51 18.22
N LEU A 68 4.64 7.23 18.08
CA LEU A 68 3.31 6.73 18.51
C LEU A 68 3.08 6.84 20.03
N THR A 69 4.17 6.84 20.82
CA THR A 69 4.11 7.00 22.28
C THR A 69 3.97 8.46 22.68
N GLU A 70 4.73 9.35 22.04
CA GLU A 70 4.80 10.77 22.40
C GLU A 70 3.73 11.62 21.72
N THR A 71 3.23 11.16 20.56
CA THR A 71 2.31 11.89 19.69
C THR A 71 1.15 10.98 19.28
N LYS A 72 -0.03 11.58 19.11
CA LYS A 72 -1.20 10.90 18.54
C LYS A 72 -1.45 11.45 17.14
N PRO A 73 -0.97 10.77 16.08
CA PRO A 73 -1.36 11.17 14.73
C PRO A 73 -2.89 11.00 14.57
N VAL A 74 -3.50 11.76 13.65
CA VAL A 74 -4.89 11.51 13.25
C VAL A 74 -4.98 10.37 12.24
N VAL A 75 -3.94 10.20 11.42
CA VAL A 75 -3.83 9.14 10.42
C VAL A 75 -2.40 8.62 10.35
N ILE A 76 -2.25 7.31 10.23
CA ILE A 76 -1.02 6.64 9.82
C ILE A 76 -1.15 6.25 8.35
N LEU A 77 -0.21 6.67 7.51
CA LEU A 77 -0.06 6.20 6.13
C LEU A 77 1.06 5.16 6.08
N ALA A 78 0.69 3.91 5.82
CA ALA A 78 1.64 2.83 5.52
C ALA A 78 1.83 2.78 4.00
N VAL A 79 2.97 3.29 3.51
CA VAL A 79 3.15 3.57 2.07
C VAL A 79 3.93 2.50 1.32
N ASP A 80 4.51 1.53 2.04
CA ASP A 80 5.23 0.40 1.46
C ASP A 80 5.12 -0.85 2.34
N GLN A 81 5.49 -2.00 1.78
CA GLN A 81 5.37 -3.30 2.43
C GLN A 81 6.38 -3.54 3.58
N SER A 82 7.31 -2.63 3.85
CA SER A 82 8.30 -2.83 4.92
C SER A 82 7.67 -2.90 6.30
N LEU A 83 6.52 -2.26 6.53
CA LEU A 83 5.79 -2.36 7.79
C LEU A 83 5.45 -3.82 8.15
N VAL A 84 5.28 -4.68 7.15
CA VAL A 84 4.93 -6.10 7.37
C VAL A 84 6.14 -7.03 7.41
N ALA A 85 7.36 -6.48 7.34
CA ALA A 85 8.58 -7.26 7.48
C ALA A 85 8.69 -7.81 8.92
N PRO A 86 9.15 -9.07 9.11
CA PRO A 86 9.24 -9.68 10.44
C PRO A 86 9.99 -8.83 11.48
N GLU A 87 11.06 -8.14 11.07
CA GLU A 87 11.86 -7.22 11.87
C GLU A 87 11.07 -6.00 12.38
N ASN A 88 9.96 -5.65 11.72
CA ASN A 88 9.10 -4.51 12.04
C ASN A 88 7.81 -4.93 12.78
N SER A 89 7.72 -6.20 13.21
CA SER A 89 6.55 -6.75 13.91
C SER A 89 6.13 -5.97 15.16
N THR A 90 7.08 -5.45 15.93
CA THR A 90 6.79 -4.59 17.09
C THR A 90 6.09 -3.29 16.69
N VAL A 91 6.50 -2.68 15.58
CA VAL A 91 5.83 -1.47 15.04
C VAL A 91 4.44 -1.83 14.55
N LEU A 92 4.31 -2.92 13.79
CA LEU A 92 3.00 -3.39 13.32
C LEU A 92 2.04 -3.64 14.50
N HIS A 93 2.52 -4.24 15.59
CA HIS A 93 1.72 -4.42 16.81
C HIS A 93 1.25 -3.08 17.39
N ALA A 94 2.15 -2.11 17.56
CA ALA A 94 1.81 -0.78 18.07
C ALA A 94 0.81 -0.05 17.16
N VAL A 95 0.95 -0.19 15.84
CA VAL A 95 0.01 0.37 14.84
C VAL A 95 -1.37 -0.30 14.93
N LYS A 96 -1.42 -1.63 15.12
CA LYS A 96 -2.66 -2.37 15.34
C LYS A 96 -3.35 -1.96 16.63
N GLU A 97 -2.60 -1.75 17.70
CA GLU A 97 -3.11 -1.25 18.97
C GLU A 97 -3.65 0.18 18.86
N TYR A 98 -2.89 1.08 18.23
CA TYR A 98 -3.35 2.44 17.90
C TYR A 98 -4.67 2.41 17.13
N THR A 99 -4.75 1.59 16.08
CA THR A 99 -5.95 1.48 15.24
C THR A 99 -7.12 0.85 16.02
N ALA A 100 -6.86 -0.17 16.84
CA ALA A 100 -7.88 -0.80 17.68
C ALA A 100 -8.55 0.18 18.66
N ASN A 101 -7.82 1.22 19.07
CA ASN A 101 -8.23 2.23 20.06
C ASN A 101 -8.71 3.55 19.44
N GLY A 102 -9.27 3.51 18.22
CA GLY A 102 -9.86 4.69 17.57
C GLY A 102 -8.96 5.39 16.56
N GLY A 103 -7.73 4.89 16.36
CA GLY A 103 -6.84 5.38 15.32
C GLY A 103 -7.28 5.02 13.91
N VAL A 104 -6.76 5.76 12.93
CA VAL A 104 -6.94 5.47 11.49
C VAL A 104 -5.60 5.08 10.87
N ILE A 105 -5.57 3.96 10.17
CA ILE A 105 -4.46 3.58 9.27
C ILE A 105 -4.96 3.48 7.83
N VAL A 106 -4.15 3.95 6.89
CA VAL A 106 -4.36 3.75 5.45
C VAL A 106 -3.14 3.06 4.85
N PHE A 107 -3.38 1.91 4.23
CA PHE A 107 -2.42 1.21 3.39
C PHE A 107 -2.53 1.77 1.97
N THR A 108 -1.51 2.47 1.49
CA THR A 108 -1.59 3.25 0.25
C THR A 108 -0.31 3.15 -0.57
N SER A 109 -0.33 3.74 -1.76
CA SER A 109 0.87 3.93 -2.57
C SER A 109 1.50 2.59 -2.95
N ASP A 110 2.78 2.37 -2.62
CA ASP A 110 3.48 1.15 -2.99
C ASP A 110 3.20 0.00 -2.01
N PHE A 111 2.33 0.18 -1.01
CA PHE A 111 2.03 -0.87 -0.04
C PHE A 111 1.57 -2.16 -0.70
N GLY A 112 0.64 -2.09 -1.66
CA GLY A 112 0.18 -3.28 -2.38
C GLY A 112 1.18 -3.80 -3.41
N PHE A 113 2.14 -2.97 -3.82
CA PHE A 113 3.11 -3.28 -4.86
C PHE A 113 4.28 -4.10 -4.28
N GLY A 114 4.64 -5.20 -4.94
CA GLY A 114 5.73 -6.08 -4.50
C GLY A 114 5.31 -7.29 -3.66
N TRP A 115 4.03 -7.38 -3.28
CA TRP A 115 3.49 -8.57 -2.63
C TRP A 115 3.45 -9.76 -3.60
N LYS A 116 3.86 -10.92 -3.10
CA LYS A 116 3.48 -12.19 -3.72
C LYS A 116 2.02 -12.47 -3.38
N PHE A 117 1.16 -12.74 -4.37
CA PHE A 117 -0.27 -12.99 -4.14
C PHE A 117 -0.57 -14.16 -3.19
N GLU A 118 0.39 -15.05 -2.95
CA GLU A 118 0.33 -16.09 -1.92
C GLU A 118 0.14 -15.53 -0.50
N LYS A 119 0.53 -14.28 -0.26
CA LYS A 119 0.26 -13.53 0.98
C LYS A 119 -1.04 -12.73 0.93
N GLY A 120 -1.93 -13.03 -0.03
CA GLY A 120 -3.15 -12.27 -0.25
C GLY A 120 -4.07 -12.22 0.96
N ALA A 121 -4.07 -13.25 1.82
CA ALA A 121 -4.89 -13.35 3.02
C ALA A 121 -4.38 -12.55 4.24
N TRP A 122 -3.28 -11.80 4.11
CA TRP A 122 -2.64 -11.11 5.23
C TRP A 122 -3.58 -10.17 6.00
N PHE A 123 -4.48 -9.46 5.32
CA PHE A 123 -5.48 -8.64 6.01
C PHE A 123 -6.41 -9.47 6.91
N GLY A 124 -6.71 -10.72 6.53
CA GLY A 124 -7.44 -11.64 7.39
C GLY A 124 -6.63 -12.18 8.56
N GLU A 125 -5.36 -12.50 8.32
CA GLU A 125 -4.46 -13.02 9.35
C GLU A 125 -4.12 -11.94 10.39
N GLU A 126 -3.78 -10.73 9.97
CA GLU A 126 -3.37 -9.65 10.87
C GLU A 126 -4.54 -8.85 11.43
N TRP A 127 -5.55 -8.57 10.60
CA TRP A 127 -6.62 -7.62 10.93
C TRP A 127 -7.99 -8.28 11.05
N GLY A 128 -8.10 -9.59 10.83
CA GLY A 128 -9.39 -10.29 10.88
C GLY A 128 -10.38 -9.86 9.79
N LEU A 129 -9.89 -9.18 8.74
CA LEU A 129 -10.71 -8.73 7.61
C LEU A 129 -10.88 -9.86 6.59
N LYS A 130 -11.98 -9.84 5.82
CA LYS A 130 -12.13 -10.77 4.67
C LYS A 130 -11.34 -10.33 3.44
N TRP A 131 -10.63 -9.21 3.56
CA TRP A 131 -9.90 -8.60 2.47
C TRP A 131 -8.77 -9.52 2.00
N MET A 132 -8.64 -9.65 0.70
CA MET A 132 -7.54 -10.37 0.08
C MET A 132 -6.95 -9.59 -1.07
N LEU A 133 -5.62 -9.46 -1.13
CA LEU A 133 -4.97 -8.96 -2.34
C LEU A 133 -5.30 -9.88 -3.53
N SER A 134 -5.59 -9.27 -4.66
CA SER A 134 -6.15 -9.93 -5.84
C SER A 134 -5.49 -9.39 -7.11
N GLY A 135 -6.21 -9.07 -8.18
CA GLY A 135 -5.61 -8.64 -9.44
C GLY A 135 -4.71 -7.39 -9.37
N TYR A 136 -3.91 -7.18 -10.41
CA TYR A 136 -3.17 -5.94 -10.65
C TYR A 136 -3.38 -5.50 -12.09
N PHE A 137 -4.24 -4.51 -12.31
CA PHE A 137 -4.59 -4.06 -13.66
C PHE A 137 -5.02 -2.60 -13.67
N ARG A 138 -5.18 -2.06 -14.89
CA ARG A 138 -5.77 -0.75 -15.13
C ARG A 138 -7.16 -0.94 -15.73
N THR A 139 -8.14 -0.23 -15.22
CA THR A 139 -9.48 -0.17 -15.77
C THR A 139 -10.21 1.09 -15.28
N GLU A 140 -11.46 1.25 -15.68
CA GLU A 140 -12.36 2.30 -15.22
C GLU A 140 -13.10 1.87 -13.95
N PHE A 141 -13.17 2.79 -12.98
CA PHE A 141 -13.87 2.60 -11.72
C PHE A 141 -14.87 3.72 -11.50
N GLU A 142 -15.98 3.38 -10.87
CA GLU A 142 -16.98 4.32 -10.40
C GLU A 142 -16.88 4.48 -8.88
N VAL A 143 -17.11 5.70 -8.41
CA VAL A 143 -17.16 5.97 -6.96
C VAL A 143 -18.45 5.43 -6.35
N ASN A 144 -18.33 4.79 -5.18
CA ASN A 144 -19.48 4.41 -4.38
C ASN A 144 -20.06 5.64 -3.67
N ARG A 145 -21.13 6.21 -4.24
CA ARG A 145 -21.86 7.35 -3.65
C ARG A 145 -22.66 6.99 -2.39
N ASN A 146 -22.78 5.71 -2.07
CA ASN A 146 -23.50 5.20 -0.90
C ASN A 146 -22.52 4.58 0.12
N HIS A 147 -21.28 5.07 0.18
CA HIS A 147 -20.29 4.59 1.16
C HIS A 147 -20.83 4.75 2.58
N ALA A 148 -20.71 3.73 3.41
CA ALA A 148 -21.35 3.67 4.72
C ALA A 148 -20.80 4.71 5.72
N LEU A 149 -19.54 5.10 5.56
CA LEU A 149 -18.81 5.96 6.50
C LEU A 149 -18.35 7.31 5.93
N LEU A 150 -18.18 7.43 4.62
CA LEU A 150 -17.48 8.55 3.98
C LEU A 150 -18.46 9.31 3.10
N ASP A 151 -18.42 10.64 3.15
CA ASP A 151 -19.11 11.47 2.17
C ASP A 151 -18.26 11.52 0.89
N THR A 152 -18.55 10.61 -0.04
CA THR A 152 -17.80 10.50 -1.28
C THR A 152 -18.24 11.51 -2.33
N THR A 153 -19.14 12.47 -2.04
CA THR A 153 -19.69 13.42 -3.03
C THR A 153 -18.63 14.30 -3.71
N THR A 154 -17.53 14.59 -3.01
CA THR A 154 -16.41 15.37 -3.53
C THR A 154 -15.53 14.60 -4.52
N LEU A 155 -15.58 13.27 -4.49
CA LEU A 155 -14.79 12.42 -5.38
C LEU A 155 -15.32 12.43 -6.82
N ARG A 156 -14.42 12.21 -7.79
CA ARG A 156 -14.78 12.06 -9.21
C ARG A 156 -15.70 10.86 -9.40
N LYS A 157 -16.69 11.02 -10.27
CA LYS A 157 -17.68 9.97 -10.54
C LYS A 157 -17.02 8.72 -11.14
N GLU A 158 -16.16 8.92 -12.11
CA GLU A 158 -15.50 7.88 -12.91
C GLU A 158 -14.01 8.20 -13.00
N VAL A 159 -13.18 7.16 -12.89
CA VAL A 159 -11.72 7.30 -12.85
C VAL A 159 -11.02 6.13 -13.54
N SER A 160 -9.91 6.39 -14.23
CA SER A 160 -9.03 5.33 -14.77
C SER A 160 -7.75 5.23 -13.96
N MET A 161 -7.66 4.21 -13.11
CA MET A 161 -6.50 3.95 -12.25
C MET A 161 -5.88 2.58 -12.53
N LYS A 162 -4.57 2.48 -12.34
CA LYS A 162 -3.87 1.19 -12.29
C LYS A 162 -3.71 0.86 -10.82
N ALA A 163 -4.25 -0.25 -10.38
CA ALA A 163 -4.31 -0.57 -8.97
C ALA A 163 -4.02 -2.04 -8.71
N VAL A 164 -3.40 -2.30 -7.55
CA VAL A 164 -3.50 -3.60 -6.90
C VAL A 164 -4.87 -3.67 -6.25
N MET A 165 -5.59 -4.74 -6.53
CA MET A 165 -6.99 -4.87 -6.14
C MET A 165 -7.10 -5.66 -4.84
N ILE A 166 -8.14 -5.40 -4.06
CA ILE A 166 -8.58 -6.28 -2.98
C ILE A 166 -9.97 -6.84 -3.25
N ARG A 167 -10.23 -8.07 -2.82
CA ARG A 167 -11.56 -8.68 -2.81
C ARG A 167 -12.03 -8.97 -1.40
N GLY A 168 -13.32 -9.28 -1.23
CA GLY A 168 -13.90 -9.59 0.08
C GLY A 168 -14.21 -8.35 0.92
N VAL A 169 -14.25 -7.17 0.30
CA VAL A 169 -14.74 -5.92 0.88
C VAL A 169 -16.26 -6.02 1.04
N ALA A 170 -16.81 -5.63 2.19
CA ALA A 170 -18.25 -5.70 2.40
C ALA A 170 -18.95 -4.59 1.59
N GLN A 171 -20.23 -4.82 1.27
CA GLN A 171 -21.02 -3.85 0.53
C GLN A 171 -21.07 -2.51 1.28
N GLY A 172 -20.73 -1.41 0.59
CA GLY A 172 -20.75 -0.07 1.17
C GLY A 172 -19.43 0.35 1.84
N GLU A 173 -18.41 -0.52 1.85
CA GLU A 173 -17.07 -0.21 2.35
C GLU A 173 -16.05 0.07 1.23
N ASP A 174 -16.43 -0.18 -0.03
CA ASP A 174 -15.67 0.18 -1.22
C ASP A 174 -15.78 1.68 -1.49
N ILE A 175 -14.66 2.38 -1.67
CA ILE A 175 -14.65 3.80 -2.08
C ILE A 175 -14.92 3.90 -3.58
N TYR A 176 -14.29 3.01 -4.34
CA TYR A 176 -14.46 2.85 -5.78
C TYR A 176 -14.75 1.38 -6.08
N HIS A 177 -15.55 1.12 -7.12
CA HIS A 177 -15.80 -0.22 -7.64
C HIS A 177 -15.65 -0.28 -9.16
N THR A 178 -15.46 -1.49 -9.69
CA THR A 178 -15.27 -1.70 -11.13
C THR A 178 -16.54 -1.32 -11.90
N ALA A 179 -16.42 -0.43 -12.90
CA ALA A 179 -17.54 -0.04 -13.76
C ALA A 179 -17.95 -1.21 -14.68
N ILE A 180 -19.25 -1.39 -14.94
CA ILE A 180 -19.72 -2.41 -15.91
C ILE A 180 -20.05 -1.73 -17.25
N PRO A 181 -19.49 -2.17 -18.39
CA PRO A 181 -18.47 -3.20 -18.60
C PRO A 181 -17.09 -2.58 -18.87
N SER A 182 -16.19 -2.59 -17.89
CA SER A 182 -14.84 -2.09 -18.10
C SER A 182 -13.92 -3.18 -18.70
N GLU A 183 -13.12 -2.82 -19.71
CA GLU A 183 -12.10 -3.72 -20.28
C GLU A 183 -10.74 -3.51 -19.59
N HIS A 184 -9.85 -4.52 -19.66
CA HIS A 184 -8.48 -4.42 -19.15
C HIS A 184 -7.65 -3.49 -20.03
N GLU A 185 -7.18 -2.36 -19.50
CA GLU A 185 -6.36 -1.40 -20.27
C GLU A 185 -4.84 -1.63 -20.15
N SER A 186 -4.38 -2.58 -19.31
CA SER A 186 -2.95 -2.79 -19.09
C SER A 186 -2.56 -4.27 -18.98
N LEU A 187 -1.89 -4.77 -20.03
CA LEU A 187 -1.24 -6.08 -20.10
C LEU A 187 0.16 -6.06 -19.45
N ALA A 188 0.36 -5.39 -18.31
CA ALA A 188 1.70 -5.24 -17.73
C ALA A 188 2.39 -6.58 -17.37
N PHE A 189 1.66 -7.69 -17.35
CA PHE A 189 2.20 -9.06 -17.36
C PHE A 189 1.91 -9.75 -18.72
N LEU A 190 2.72 -9.45 -19.74
CA LEU A 190 2.69 -10.06 -21.08
C LEU A 190 3.14 -11.54 -21.11
N ALA A 191 2.64 -12.40 -20.21
CA ALA A 191 2.94 -13.83 -20.25
C ALA A 191 1.72 -14.74 -19.98
N GLN A 192 0.55 -14.20 -19.67
CA GLN A 192 -0.64 -15.01 -19.40
C GLN A 192 -1.63 -14.94 -20.58
N PRO A 193 -2.28 -16.07 -20.95
CA PRO A 193 -3.44 -16.04 -21.83
C PRO A 193 -4.51 -15.11 -21.25
N VAL A 194 -5.35 -14.53 -22.12
CA VAL A 194 -6.40 -13.53 -21.84
C VAL A 194 -6.74 -13.41 -20.34
N PRO A 195 -6.48 -12.26 -19.69
CA PRO A 195 -6.76 -12.12 -18.28
C PRO A 195 -8.24 -12.47 -18.02
N PRO A 196 -8.54 -13.19 -16.92
CA PRO A 196 -9.92 -13.54 -16.60
C PRO A 196 -10.80 -12.28 -16.55
N PRO A 197 -12.12 -12.43 -16.78
CA PRO A 197 -13.06 -11.32 -16.63
C PRO A 197 -12.83 -10.62 -15.29
N ILE A 198 -12.85 -9.29 -15.29
CA ILE A 198 -12.71 -8.52 -14.05
C ILE A 198 -13.84 -8.93 -13.12
N SER A 199 -13.48 -9.41 -11.94
CA SER A 199 -14.49 -9.81 -10.97
C SER A 199 -15.07 -8.58 -10.31
N HIS A 200 -16.39 -8.48 -10.23
CA HIS A 200 -17.07 -7.32 -9.63
C HIS A 200 -16.90 -7.22 -8.11
N ASP A 201 -16.29 -8.23 -7.48
CA ASP A 201 -15.93 -8.23 -6.06
C ASP A 201 -14.51 -7.71 -5.79
N GLU A 202 -13.76 -7.35 -6.84
CA GLU A 202 -12.46 -6.70 -6.74
C GLU A 202 -12.61 -5.17 -6.78
N VAL A 203 -12.01 -4.50 -5.78
CA VAL A 203 -12.05 -3.04 -5.64
C VAL A 203 -10.63 -2.48 -5.44
N PRO A 204 -10.33 -1.27 -5.96
CA PRO A 204 -9.01 -0.67 -5.83
C PRO A 204 -8.86 0.12 -4.53
N ALA A 205 -9.96 0.41 -3.83
CA ALA A 205 -10.00 1.28 -2.69
C ALA A 205 -11.15 0.91 -1.74
N ALA A 206 -10.87 0.80 -0.44
CA ALA A 206 -11.86 0.51 0.57
C ALA A 206 -11.55 1.21 1.90
N PHE A 207 -12.58 1.44 2.70
CA PHE A 207 -12.47 2.00 4.04
C PHE A 207 -13.51 1.38 4.97
N THR A 208 -13.06 0.70 6.02
CA THR A 208 -13.93 -0.04 6.96
C THR A 208 -13.61 0.28 8.41
N LYS A 209 -14.57 0.00 9.28
CA LYS A 209 -14.41 0.05 10.73
C LYS A 209 -13.61 -1.15 11.22
N TYR A 210 -12.66 -0.91 12.12
CA TYR A 210 -11.87 -1.92 12.80
C TYR A 210 -11.85 -1.67 14.31
N LYS A 211 -12.60 -2.48 15.06
CA LYS A 211 -12.84 -2.25 16.50
C LYS A 211 -13.32 -0.81 16.72
N GLU A 212 -12.61 0.00 17.50
CA GLU A 212 -12.96 1.41 17.69
C GLU A 212 -12.39 2.36 16.63
N GLY A 213 -11.41 1.91 15.83
CA GLY A 213 -10.80 2.70 14.76
C GLY A 213 -11.18 2.25 13.36
N TRP A 214 -10.31 2.55 12.39
CA TRP A 214 -10.60 2.35 10.96
C TRP A 214 -9.37 1.98 10.13
N ILE A 215 -9.62 1.20 9.08
CA ILE A 215 -8.61 0.74 8.13
C ILE A 215 -9.03 1.18 6.73
N GLY A 216 -8.11 1.86 6.03
CA GLY A 216 -8.20 2.18 4.61
C GLY A 216 -7.22 1.36 3.78
N TYR A 217 -7.61 1.04 2.55
CA TYR A 217 -6.74 0.52 1.51
C TYR A 217 -6.91 1.34 0.24
N LEU A 218 -5.79 1.73 -0.38
CA LEU A 218 -5.72 2.41 -1.67
C LEU A 218 -4.63 1.75 -2.50
N GLY A 219 -5.02 0.89 -3.44
CA GLY A 219 -4.09 0.12 -4.24
C GLY A 219 -3.57 0.83 -5.49
N SER A 220 -3.91 2.11 -5.68
CA SER A 220 -3.46 2.93 -6.80
C SER A 220 -1.93 2.95 -6.88
N VAL A 221 -1.41 2.75 -8.09
CA VAL A 221 0.03 2.82 -8.38
C VAL A 221 0.30 4.04 -9.27
N ASN A 222 1.35 4.78 -8.94
CA ASN A 222 1.79 6.03 -9.58
C ASN A 222 0.95 7.27 -9.25
N ALA A 223 0.50 7.41 -8.00
CA ALA A 223 0.13 8.68 -7.38
C ALA A 223 -0.74 9.62 -8.24
N LYS A 224 -1.91 9.16 -8.66
CA LYS A 224 -2.82 10.02 -9.42
C LYS A 224 -3.69 10.88 -8.52
N GLU A 225 -4.34 11.88 -9.10
CA GLU A 225 -5.29 12.78 -8.44
C GLU A 225 -6.35 12.02 -7.62
N GLU A 226 -6.78 10.84 -8.07
CA GLU A 226 -7.80 10.06 -7.37
C GLU A 226 -7.35 9.52 -6.01
N GLU A 227 -6.09 9.09 -5.92
CA GLU A 227 -5.49 8.65 -4.65
C GLU A 227 -5.38 9.83 -3.68
N GLN A 228 -5.00 11.01 -4.19
CA GLN A 228 -4.92 12.24 -3.40
C GLN A 228 -6.27 12.61 -2.81
N MET A 229 -7.33 12.58 -3.63
CA MET A 229 -8.69 12.88 -3.18
C MET A 229 -9.17 11.87 -2.11
N ALA A 230 -8.89 10.58 -2.30
CA ALA A 230 -9.28 9.55 -1.35
C ALA A 230 -8.52 9.64 -0.01
N VAL A 231 -7.20 9.90 -0.03
CA VAL A 231 -6.42 10.12 1.18
C VAL A 231 -6.91 11.36 1.93
N ASN A 232 -7.14 12.47 1.24
CA ASN A 232 -7.67 13.69 1.87
C ASN A 232 -9.02 13.44 2.53
N LEU A 233 -9.94 12.74 1.84
CA LEU A 233 -11.25 12.37 2.39
C LEU A 233 -11.13 11.54 3.68
N ILE A 234 -10.23 10.55 3.71
CA ILE A 234 -9.99 9.74 4.91
C ILE A 234 -9.36 10.59 6.04
N CYS A 235 -8.45 11.50 5.71
CA CYS A 235 -7.84 12.40 6.70
C CYS A 235 -8.88 13.36 7.30
N GLU A 236 -9.77 13.93 6.48
CA GLU A 236 -10.87 14.78 6.95
C GLU A 236 -11.82 14.01 7.89
N PHE A 237 -12.16 12.77 7.50
CA PHE A 237 -12.93 11.87 8.37
C PHE A 237 -12.22 11.65 9.71
N ALA A 238 -10.92 11.34 9.71
CA ALA A 238 -10.16 11.08 10.93
C ALA A 238 -10.11 12.30 11.86
N VAL A 239 -9.93 13.50 11.30
CA VAL A 239 -9.98 14.76 12.06
C VAL A 239 -11.36 14.93 12.70
N ALA A 240 -12.44 14.69 11.97
CA ALA A 240 -13.79 14.77 12.50
C ALA A 240 -14.00 13.77 13.67
N GLN A 241 -13.56 12.53 13.53
CA GLN A 241 -13.67 11.52 14.60
C GLN A 241 -12.86 11.90 15.86
N SER A 242 -11.64 12.42 15.69
CA SER A 242 -10.78 12.80 16.82
C SER A 242 -11.42 13.90 17.69
N ARG A 243 -12.19 14.81 17.09
CA ARG A 243 -12.91 15.88 17.78
C ARG A 243 -14.10 15.36 18.60
N HIS A 244 -14.73 14.27 18.18
CA HIS A 244 -15.85 13.68 18.90
C HIS A 244 -15.39 12.93 20.18
N VAL A 245 -14.22 12.30 20.15
CA VAL A 245 -13.68 11.56 21.31
C VAL A 245 -13.16 12.51 22.42
N GLY A 246 -12.72 13.71 22.06
CA GLY A 246 -12.26 14.73 23.02
C GLY A 246 -13.34 15.32 23.96
N GLY A 247 -14.61 14.91 23.83
CA GLY A 247 -15.73 15.38 24.64
C GLY A 247 -15.96 14.66 25.98
N GLY A 248 -15.25 13.56 26.27
CA GLY A 248 -15.39 12.87 27.56
C GLY A 248 -14.69 11.53 27.62
N GLY A 249 -13.53 11.49 28.29
CA GLY A 249 -12.86 10.23 28.62
C GLY A 249 -11.35 10.36 28.59
N LYS A 250 -10.74 10.53 29.76
CA LYS A 250 -9.29 10.44 29.94
C LYS A 250 -8.92 8.94 29.84
N LEU A 251 -8.14 8.57 28.82
CA LEU A 251 -7.55 7.23 28.70
C LEU A 251 -6.22 7.23 29.46
N ASP A 252 -6.19 6.55 30.60
CA ASP A 252 -4.96 6.18 31.29
C ASP A 252 -4.45 4.88 30.63
N VAL A 253 -3.30 4.94 29.96
CA VAL A 253 -2.59 3.77 29.44
C VAL A 253 -1.46 3.47 30.41
N GLU A 254 -1.63 2.44 31.24
CA GLU A 254 -0.52 1.81 31.96
C GLU A 254 0.18 0.84 31.01
N VAL A 255 1.46 1.10 30.72
CA VAL A 255 2.31 0.20 29.96
C VAL A 255 3.17 -0.54 30.98
N ASP A 256 2.84 -1.79 31.26
CA ASP A 256 3.69 -2.69 32.04
C ASP A 256 4.90 -3.08 31.17
N ALA A 257 6.03 -2.43 31.42
CA ALA A 257 7.31 -2.73 30.79
C ALA A 257 8.10 -3.71 31.67
N GLU A 258 7.93 -5.01 31.46
CA GLU A 258 8.92 -6.01 31.85
C GLU A 258 9.09 -7.04 30.72
N ILE A 259 10.14 -6.86 29.91
CA ILE A 259 10.69 -7.91 29.07
C ILE A 259 12.09 -8.21 29.61
N GLU A 260 12.20 -9.30 30.36
CA GLU A 260 13.47 -9.84 30.85
C GLU A 260 14.30 -10.40 29.68
N PHE A 261 15.50 -9.86 29.48
CA PHE A 261 16.51 -10.46 28.62
C PHE A 261 17.24 -11.58 29.39
N GLY A 262 16.91 -12.83 29.05
CA GLY A 262 17.63 -14.01 29.53
C GLY A 262 19.01 -14.14 28.89
N ASP A 263 20.04 -13.94 29.71
CA ASP A 263 21.45 -14.16 29.42
C ASP A 263 21.77 -15.67 29.45
N THR A 264 22.19 -16.26 28.31
CA THR A 264 22.76 -17.61 28.28
C THR A 264 24.17 -17.60 27.70
N ARG A 265 25.15 -17.58 28.62
CA ARG A 265 26.50 -18.10 28.40
C ARG A 265 26.46 -19.62 28.27
N HIS A 266 27.14 -20.17 27.28
CA HIS A 266 27.73 -21.51 27.37
C HIS A 266 29.15 -21.50 26.79
N GLN A 267 30.10 -21.97 27.61
CA GLN A 267 31.50 -22.23 27.29
C GLN A 267 31.64 -23.63 26.64
N GLY A 268 32.68 -23.81 25.83
CA GLY A 268 33.52 -25.02 25.93
C GLY A 268 33.64 -25.92 24.68
N GLY A 269 34.67 -25.64 23.87
CA GLY A 269 35.78 -26.56 23.56
C GLY A 269 35.54 -27.90 22.85
N GLY A 270 36.21 -28.08 21.71
CA GLY A 270 36.47 -29.40 21.12
C GLY A 270 37.23 -29.32 19.79
N VAL A 271 38.54 -29.56 19.83
CA VAL A 271 39.46 -29.71 18.68
C VAL A 271 39.40 -31.14 18.15
N VAL A 272 39.30 -31.35 16.83
CA VAL A 272 39.83 -32.54 16.13
C VAL A 272 40.30 -32.16 14.71
N GLU A 273 41.50 -32.63 14.36
CA GLU A 273 42.22 -32.48 13.09
C GLU A 273 41.78 -33.48 12.00
N GLY A 274 42.13 -33.15 10.74
CA GLY A 274 42.33 -34.08 9.60
C GLY A 274 41.06 -34.35 8.77
N SER A 275 41.07 -34.40 7.43
CA SER A 275 42.14 -34.51 6.44
C SER A 275 41.60 -34.21 5.03
N HIS A 276 42.46 -33.63 4.19
CA HIS A 276 42.60 -33.78 2.74
C HIS A 276 41.49 -34.49 1.92
N GLU A 277 40.96 -33.79 0.89
CA GLU A 277 40.89 -34.31 -0.49
C GLU A 277 40.76 -33.14 -1.48
N GLN A 278 41.57 -33.21 -2.54
CA GLN A 278 41.68 -32.27 -3.67
C GLN A 278 40.85 -32.81 -4.83
N GLU A 279 40.12 -31.95 -5.56
CA GLU A 279 39.76 -32.10 -6.99
C GLU A 279 39.53 -30.66 -7.53
N ALA A 280 40.42 -30.11 -8.37
CA ALA A 280 40.40 -30.12 -9.86
C ALA A 280 39.21 -29.31 -10.43
N ASP A 281 39.40 -28.02 -10.75
CA ASP A 281 39.85 -27.46 -12.04
C ASP A 281 38.79 -27.58 -13.17
N ASP A 282 38.30 -26.42 -13.62
CA ASP A 282 37.90 -26.10 -15.01
C ASP A 282 37.19 -24.74 -15.04
N SER A 283 37.97 -23.66 -15.15
CA SER A 283 37.46 -22.34 -15.53
C SER A 283 38.27 -21.76 -16.68
N GLU A 284 37.85 -22.07 -17.91
CA GLU A 284 38.26 -21.34 -19.11
C GLU A 284 37.08 -20.58 -19.73
N ASN A 285 37.20 -19.25 -19.66
CA ASN A 285 37.25 -18.37 -20.83
C ASN A 285 36.02 -18.32 -21.77
N ARG A 286 35.30 -17.19 -21.73
CA ARG A 286 34.89 -16.49 -22.97
C ARG A 286 34.47 -15.05 -22.72
N SER A 287 35.42 -14.17 -22.94
CA SER A 287 35.28 -12.74 -23.19
C SER A 287 34.74 -12.44 -24.60
N ASP A 288 34.06 -11.30 -24.68
CA ASP A 288 33.98 -10.36 -25.81
C ASP A 288 33.61 -10.85 -27.20
N LYS A 289 32.36 -10.55 -27.60
CA LYS A 289 32.07 -10.01 -28.94
C LYS A 289 30.98 -8.93 -28.90
N ARG A 290 31.43 -7.68 -28.82
CA ARG A 290 30.76 -6.55 -29.49
C ARG A 290 30.87 -6.76 -31.00
N GLN A 291 29.75 -6.81 -31.71
CA GLN A 291 29.68 -6.30 -33.08
C GLN A 291 28.26 -5.78 -33.37
N ASN A 292 28.24 -4.46 -33.52
CA ASN A 292 27.11 -3.61 -33.87
C ASN A 292 26.83 -3.77 -35.37
N SER A 293 25.67 -4.34 -35.73
CA SER A 293 25.22 -4.42 -37.12
C SER A 293 23.97 -3.56 -37.33
N LYS A 294 24.18 -2.45 -38.03
CA LYS A 294 23.16 -1.59 -38.62
C LYS A 294 22.55 -2.31 -39.82
N ASN A 295 21.25 -2.59 -39.77
CA ASN A 295 20.28 -2.64 -40.89
C ASN A 295 19.10 -3.56 -40.51
N GLY A 296 18.05 -2.98 -39.93
CA GLY A 296 16.82 -3.69 -39.62
C GLY A 296 15.69 -3.28 -40.57
N LYS A 297 15.58 -3.97 -41.70
CA LYS A 297 14.31 -4.08 -42.44
C LYS A 297 13.38 -4.92 -41.53
N LEU A 298 12.25 -4.38 -41.10
CA LEU A 298 11.30 -5.08 -40.21
C LEU A 298 10.83 -6.39 -40.88
N PRO A 299 10.95 -7.56 -40.22
CA PRO A 299 10.43 -8.80 -40.77
C PRO A 299 8.89 -8.80 -40.72
N GLU A 300 8.32 -8.86 -41.90
CA GLU A 300 6.92 -9.16 -42.17
C GLU A 300 6.68 -10.65 -41.90
N GLU A 301 6.55 -11.05 -40.63
CA GLU A 301 5.90 -12.30 -40.21
C GLU A 301 5.94 -12.46 -38.68
N LYS A 302 4.95 -11.90 -38.00
CA LYS A 302 4.46 -12.47 -36.73
C LYS A 302 2.98 -12.75 -36.89
N LYS A 303 2.66 -13.80 -37.66
CA LYS A 303 1.33 -14.40 -37.64
C LYS A 303 1.14 -15.02 -36.26
N PHE A 304 0.16 -14.49 -35.54
CA PHE A 304 -0.13 -14.80 -34.15
C PHE A 304 -0.56 -16.27 -33.99
N LEU A 305 -0.07 -16.94 -32.95
CA LEU A 305 -0.27 -18.39 -32.72
C LEU A 305 -1.65 -18.77 -32.16
N LEU A 306 -2.54 -17.81 -31.91
CA LEU A 306 -3.80 -18.02 -31.17
C LEU A 306 -5.03 -17.71 -32.03
N SER A 307 -6.00 -18.64 -32.04
CA SER A 307 -7.32 -18.49 -32.66
C SER A 307 -8.17 -17.45 -31.95
N CYS A 308 -8.94 -16.68 -32.73
CA CYS A 308 -9.84 -15.67 -32.22
C CYS A 308 -11.13 -16.31 -31.70
N ARG A 309 -11.26 -16.38 -30.38
CA ARG A 309 -12.48 -16.90 -29.73
C ARG A 309 -13.76 -16.20 -30.22
N PHE A 310 -13.73 -14.88 -30.42
CA PHE A 310 -14.89 -14.15 -30.93
C PHE A 310 -15.22 -14.48 -32.38
N PHE A 311 -14.24 -14.91 -33.18
CA PHE A 311 -14.50 -15.38 -34.54
C PHE A 311 -15.14 -16.77 -34.53
N GLU A 312 -14.65 -17.67 -33.67
CA GLU A 312 -15.26 -18.99 -33.45
C GLU A 312 -16.73 -18.88 -33.00
N GLU A 313 -17.04 -17.88 -32.17
CA GLU A 313 -18.41 -17.59 -31.70
C GLU A 313 -19.23 -16.72 -32.67
N GLY A 314 -18.68 -16.30 -33.82
CA GLY A 314 -19.36 -15.49 -34.82
C GLY A 314 -19.60 -14.01 -34.43
N GLN A 315 -18.91 -13.52 -33.41
CA GLN A 315 -19.08 -12.17 -32.83
C GLN A 315 -17.92 -11.21 -33.16
N CYS A 316 -16.87 -11.66 -33.86
CA CYS A 316 -15.73 -10.81 -34.19
C CYS A 316 -16.10 -9.70 -35.18
N LYS A 317 -16.06 -8.44 -34.72
CA LYS A 317 -16.29 -7.24 -35.55
C LYS A 317 -15.01 -6.68 -36.20
N LYS A 318 -13.84 -7.21 -35.83
CA LYS A 318 -12.53 -6.66 -36.26
C LYS A 318 -12.07 -7.18 -37.63
N GLY A 319 -12.69 -8.23 -38.16
CA GLY A 319 -12.34 -8.77 -39.50
C GLY A 319 -10.84 -9.01 -39.66
N ASP A 320 -10.28 -8.55 -40.78
CA ASP A 320 -8.84 -8.68 -41.09
C ASP A 320 -7.93 -7.81 -40.23
N ALA A 321 -8.49 -6.84 -39.50
CA ALA A 321 -7.76 -6.04 -38.51
C ALA A 321 -7.68 -6.75 -37.14
N CYS A 322 -8.27 -7.94 -37.00
CA CYS A 322 -8.15 -8.74 -35.80
C CYS A 322 -6.71 -9.24 -35.66
N THR A 323 -6.13 -9.02 -34.48
CA THR A 323 -4.76 -9.47 -34.16
C THR A 323 -4.69 -10.97 -33.81
N PHE A 324 -5.78 -11.72 -34.00
CA PHE A 324 -5.91 -13.16 -33.70
C PHE A 324 -6.34 -13.92 -34.96
N ARG A 325 -6.07 -15.23 -35.02
CA ARG A 325 -6.34 -16.07 -36.21
C ARG A 325 -7.84 -16.32 -36.44
N HIS A 326 -8.27 -16.26 -37.70
CA HIS A 326 -9.66 -16.47 -38.16
C HIS A 326 -9.76 -17.68 -39.12
N ASP A 327 -8.83 -18.62 -39.04
CA ASP A 327 -8.80 -19.85 -39.85
C ASP A 327 -9.13 -21.10 -39.05
#